data_AF-K9Y8A4-F1
#
_entry.id   AF-K9Y8A4-F1
#
_cell.length_a   1.000
_cell.length_b   1.000
_cell.length_c   1.000
_cell.angle_alpha   90.00
_cell.angle_beta   90.00
_cell.angle_gamma   90.00
#
_symmetry.space_group_name_H-M   'P 1'
#
loop_
_entity.id
_entity.type
_entity.pdbx_description
1 polymer ?
#
loop_
_entity_poly.entity_id
_entity_poly.type
_entity_poly.pdbx_seq_one_letter_code
_entity_poly.pdbx_strand_id
1 'polypeptide(L)'
;MATNVIIILKADAPDTFPVSTGVFADFAGSAESSRTIEIAAGAGAENLDSGVNVRINGNSSDFDYLRDGSTLQIIDSEGNITAELLASPNTSSQVTFDDGATEVAVEGSQISFGGQLFDPGDEIDGATTPLVFGNEIEGTQSLDELGGTVTGAAEEFDASTDSFIFTDSVDTPNNVEIFGFGNDDQISLQGVTQDDVSFQESDGNTQFDFDDGSGSVSRITLIDVTTGAFGIDGFNDSPDFGDVVFA
;
A
#
# COMPACT_ATOMS: atom_id res chain seq x y z
N MET A 1 2.44 -21.51 17.11
CA MET A 1 1.78 -22.84 17.19
C MET A 1 2.32 -23.77 16.10
N ALA A 2 2.04 -25.08 16.14
CA ALA A 2 2.45 -26.00 15.07
C ALA A 2 1.37 -26.04 13.96
N THR A 3 1.80 -26.05 12.70
CA THR A 3 0.97 -26.28 11.52
C THR A 3 -0.04 -27.42 11.75
N ASN A 4 -1.30 -27.19 11.35
CA ASN A 4 -2.37 -28.18 11.50
C ASN A 4 -2.99 -28.65 10.17
N VAL A 5 -2.66 -28.02 9.05
CA VAL A 5 -3.10 -28.40 7.70
C VAL A 5 -1.95 -28.26 6.70
N ILE A 6 -1.86 -29.18 5.73
CA ILE A 6 -0.99 -29.04 4.56
C ILE A 6 -1.88 -28.71 3.36
N ILE A 7 -1.52 -27.67 2.61
CA ILE A 7 -2.24 -27.19 1.43
C ILE A 7 -1.35 -27.36 0.20
N ILE A 8 -1.89 -27.94 -0.86
CA ILE A 8 -1.23 -28.02 -2.17
C ILE A 8 -2.13 -27.31 -3.18
N LEU A 9 -1.71 -26.13 -3.63
CA LEU A 9 -2.41 -25.40 -4.66
C LEU A 9 -2.02 -25.92 -6.04
N LYS A 10 -3.01 -26.06 -6.91
CA LYS A 10 -2.81 -26.44 -8.32
C LYS A 10 -3.09 -25.24 -9.21
N ALA A 11 -2.66 -25.31 -10.46
CA ALA A 11 -2.88 -24.26 -11.45
C ALA A 11 -4.36 -23.86 -11.65
N ASP A 12 -5.30 -24.74 -11.32
CA ASP A 12 -6.75 -24.47 -11.40
C ASP A 12 -7.39 -24.03 -10.07
N ALA A 13 -6.62 -23.90 -8.99
CA ALA A 13 -7.12 -23.37 -7.74
C ALA A 13 -7.41 -21.85 -7.86
N PRO A 14 -8.27 -21.28 -7.00
CA PRO A 14 -8.65 -19.86 -7.10
C PRO A 14 -7.48 -18.87 -6.95
N ASP A 15 -7.56 -17.73 -7.63
CA ASP A 15 -6.57 -16.64 -7.56
C ASP A 15 -6.46 -16.03 -6.16
N THR A 16 -7.54 -16.13 -5.38
CA THR A 16 -7.56 -15.76 -3.96
C THR A 16 -7.86 -16.99 -3.11
N PHE A 17 -6.99 -17.28 -2.15
CA PHE A 17 -7.13 -18.42 -1.27
C PHE A 17 -7.22 -17.99 0.21
N PRO A 18 -8.35 -18.22 0.89
CA PRO A 18 -8.52 -17.81 2.28
C PRO A 18 -7.95 -18.85 3.25
N VAL A 19 -7.23 -18.36 4.25
CA VAL A 19 -6.79 -19.09 5.45
C VAL A 19 -7.60 -18.56 6.64
N SER A 20 -8.60 -19.33 7.06
CA SER A 20 -9.56 -18.92 8.08
C SER A 20 -8.99 -19.00 9.50
N THR A 21 -9.57 -18.23 10.44
CA THR A 21 -9.18 -18.24 11.86
C THR A 21 -9.05 -19.65 12.44
N GLY A 22 -7.94 -19.91 13.14
CA GLY A 22 -7.61 -21.22 13.72
C GLY A 22 -6.99 -22.24 12.75
N VAL A 23 -6.82 -21.88 11.48
CA VAL A 23 -6.09 -22.67 10.50
C VAL A 23 -4.63 -22.21 10.45
N PHE A 24 -3.70 -23.15 10.62
CA PHE A 24 -2.27 -22.96 10.42
C PHE A 24 -1.84 -23.87 9.27
N ALA A 25 -1.74 -23.28 8.09
CA ALA A 25 -1.53 -23.96 6.82
C ALA A 25 -0.06 -23.93 6.41
N ASP A 26 0.49 -25.09 6.06
CA ASP A 26 1.78 -25.24 5.40
C ASP A 26 1.54 -25.45 3.91
N PHE A 27 2.02 -24.52 3.09
CA PHE A 27 1.87 -24.58 1.64
C PHE A 27 2.98 -25.43 1.02
N ALA A 28 2.59 -26.60 0.51
CA ALA A 28 3.49 -27.52 -0.13
C ALA A 28 3.44 -27.36 -1.66
N GLY A 29 4.56 -26.92 -2.24
CA GLY A 29 4.75 -26.73 -3.68
C GLY A 29 4.73 -25.25 -4.08
N SER A 30 4.98 -24.96 -5.36
CA SER A 30 5.05 -23.59 -5.83
C SER A 30 3.66 -22.94 -5.84
N ALA A 31 3.37 -22.05 -4.89
CA ALA A 31 2.26 -21.12 -5.06
C ALA A 31 2.58 -20.25 -6.29
N GLU A 32 1.70 -20.23 -7.29
CA GLU A 32 1.92 -19.36 -8.45
C GLU A 32 2.04 -17.91 -7.96
N SER A 33 3.10 -17.23 -8.40
CA SER A 33 3.57 -15.90 -7.95
C SER A 33 2.64 -14.73 -8.34
N SER A 34 1.35 -14.99 -8.44
CA SER A 34 0.32 -13.96 -8.68
C SER A 34 -0.91 -14.19 -7.82
N ARG A 35 -0.87 -15.20 -6.94
CA ARG A 35 -1.99 -15.61 -6.12
C ARG A 35 -2.00 -14.84 -4.81
N THR A 36 -3.20 -14.46 -4.37
CA THR A 36 -3.41 -13.80 -3.08
C THR A 36 -3.76 -14.83 -2.01
N ILE A 37 -3.00 -14.87 -0.93
CA ILE A 37 -3.31 -15.62 0.28
C ILE A 37 -3.91 -14.66 1.31
N GLU A 38 -5.18 -14.83 1.63
CA GLU A 38 -5.88 -14.00 2.63
C GLU A 38 -5.84 -14.69 3.99
N ILE A 39 -5.18 -14.07 4.96
CA ILE A 39 -4.92 -14.64 6.27
C ILE A 39 -5.78 -13.90 7.29
N ALA A 40 -6.80 -14.59 7.80
CA ALA A 40 -7.66 -14.03 8.84
C ALA A 40 -6.88 -13.88 10.17
N ALA A 41 -7.34 -12.98 11.03
CA ALA A 41 -6.79 -12.85 12.39
C ALA A 41 -6.83 -14.20 13.13
N GLY A 42 -5.72 -14.55 13.78
CA GLY A 42 -5.53 -15.84 14.46
C GLY A 42 -5.37 -17.05 13.52
N ALA A 43 -5.00 -16.83 12.27
CA ALA A 43 -4.62 -17.86 11.31
C ALA A 43 -3.13 -17.74 10.95
N GLY A 44 -2.58 -18.75 10.27
CA GLY A 44 -1.18 -18.77 9.83
C GLY A 44 -0.98 -19.45 8.47
N ALA A 45 -0.08 -18.90 7.67
CA ALA A 45 0.35 -19.47 6.39
C ALA A 45 1.88 -19.57 6.32
N GLU A 46 2.41 -20.79 6.28
CA GLU A 46 3.84 -21.09 6.27
C GLU A 46 4.30 -21.55 4.88
N ASN A 47 5.61 -21.46 4.62
CA ASN A 47 6.25 -21.85 3.36
C ASN A 47 5.67 -21.19 2.10
N LEU A 48 5.37 -19.89 2.16
CA LEU A 48 4.93 -19.15 0.99
C LEU A 48 6.12 -18.80 0.08
N ASP A 49 6.01 -19.10 -1.22
CA ASP A 49 7.05 -18.76 -2.19
C ASP A 49 7.19 -17.25 -2.41
N SER A 50 8.32 -16.83 -2.97
CA SER A 50 8.51 -15.45 -3.43
C SER A 50 7.52 -15.11 -4.56
N GLY A 51 7.00 -13.88 -4.57
CA GLY A 51 6.06 -13.41 -5.57
C GLY A 51 4.59 -13.63 -5.23
N VAL A 52 4.26 -14.24 -4.09
CA VAL A 52 2.87 -14.28 -3.66
C VAL A 52 2.40 -12.90 -3.19
N ASN A 53 1.09 -12.67 -3.27
CA ASN A 53 0.46 -11.55 -2.57
C ASN A 53 -0.11 -12.09 -1.26
N VAL A 54 0.15 -11.43 -0.15
CA VAL A 54 -0.38 -11.81 1.17
C VAL A 54 -1.22 -10.67 1.71
N ARG A 55 -2.46 -10.96 2.06
CA ARG A 55 -3.32 -10.01 2.78
C ARG A 55 -3.54 -10.52 4.20
N ILE A 56 -3.15 -9.74 5.19
CA ILE A 56 -3.26 -10.07 6.61
C ILE A 56 -4.30 -9.16 7.23
N ASN A 57 -5.29 -9.76 7.92
CA ASN A 57 -6.25 -8.97 8.70
C ASN A 57 -5.60 -8.57 10.03
N GLY A 58 -5.41 -7.27 10.24
CA GLY A 58 -4.69 -6.66 11.36
C GLY A 58 -3.83 -5.49 10.88
N ASN A 59 -3.52 -4.57 11.80
CA ASN A 59 -2.56 -3.49 11.52
C ASN A 59 -1.14 -4.03 11.64
N SER A 60 -0.18 -3.47 10.92
CA SER A 60 1.24 -3.85 11.03
C SER A 60 1.74 -3.83 12.47
N SER A 61 1.30 -2.86 13.28
CA SER A 61 1.70 -2.74 14.69
C SER A 61 1.25 -3.91 15.59
N ASP A 62 0.40 -4.80 15.10
CA ASP A 62 -0.07 -5.98 15.83
C ASP A 62 0.89 -7.19 15.69
N PHE A 63 1.98 -7.04 14.92
CA PHE A 63 2.89 -8.12 14.56
C PHE A 63 4.36 -7.79 14.86
N ASP A 64 5.14 -8.85 15.09
CA ASP A 64 6.59 -8.82 15.11
C ASP A 64 7.14 -9.42 13.80
N TYR A 65 8.34 -9.00 13.41
CA TYR A 65 8.97 -9.40 12.16
C TYR A 65 10.33 -10.04 12.43
N LEU A 66 10.52 -11.26 11.98
CA LEU A 66 11.75 -12.03 12.19
C LEU A 66 12.29 -12.53 10.87
N ARG A 67 13.58 -12.31 10.63
CA ARG A 67 14.29 -12.99 9.55
C ARG A 67 14.83 -14.35 10.01
N ASP A 68 14.32 -15.43 9.45
CA ASP A 68 14.86 -16.79 9.61
C ASP A 68 15.51 -17.28 8.31
N GLY A 69 16.84 -17.08 8.22
CA GLY A 69 17.60 -17.43 7.03
C GLY A 69 17.19 -16.63 5.79
N SER A 70 16.41 -17.25 4.91
CA SER A 70 15.92 -16.67 3.65
C SER A 70 14.42 -16.35 3.68
N THR A 71 13.75 -16.58 4.81
CA THR A 71 12.35 -16.21 4.98
C THR A 71 12.21 -15.00 5.89
N LEU A 72 11.14 -14.25 5.65
CA LEU A 72 10.60 -13.31 6.62
C LEU A 72 9.38 -13.95 7.29
N GLN A 73 9.38 -13.99 8.61
CA GLN A 73 8.26 -14.42 9.43
C GLN A 73 7.55 -13.20 10.02
N ILE A 74 6.23 -13.17 9.87
CA ILE A 74 5.31 -12.20 10.50
C ILE A 74 4.61 -12.94 11.63
N ILE A 75 4.78 -12.47 12.86
CA ILE A 75 4.43 -13.19 14.10
C ILE A 75 3.38 -12.37 14.85
N ASP A 76 2.26 -12.98 15.25
CA ASP A 76 1.23 -12.31 16.04
C ASP A 76 1.64 -12.09 17.51
N SER A 77 0.87 -11.25 18.22
CA SER A 77 1.06 -11.00 19.66
C SER A 77 0.96 -12.25 20.58
N GLU A 78 0.48 -13.39 20.07
CA GLU A 78 0.47 -14.67 20.79
C GLU A 78 1.74 -15.52 20.51
N GLY A 79 2.63 -15.05 19.64
CA GLY A 79 3.85 -15.72 19.21
C GLY A 79 3.62 -16.79 18.14
N ASN A 80 2.53 -16.70 17.37
CA ASN A 80 2.28 -17.58 16.23
C ASN A 80 2.72 -16.94 14.92
N ILE A 81 3.27 -17.75 14.01
CA ILE A 81 3.57 -17.31 12.65
C ILE A 81 2.24 -17.10 11.91
N THR A 82 1.93 -15.84 11.61
CA THR A 82 0.82 -15.43 10.75
C THR A 82 1.18 -15.63 9.29
N ALA A 83 2.39 -15.27 8.89
CA ALA A 83 2.89 -15.53 7.54
C ALA A 83 4.39 -15.86 7.56
N GLU A 84 4.83 -16.80 6.72
CA GLU A 84 6.24 -17.03 6.42
C GLU A 84 6.45 -16.95 4.91
N LEU A 85 7.23 -15.96 4.47
CA LEU A 85 7.46 -15.68 3.06
C LEU A 85 8.93 -15.90 2.69
N LEU A 86 9.18 -16.63 1.61
CA LEU A 86 10.50 -16.77 1.01
C LEU A 86 10.89 -15.47 0.30
N ALA A 87 11.98 -14.86 0.72
CA ALA A 87 12.55 -13.69 0.04
C ALA A 87 13.43 -14.12 -1.15
N SER A 88 13.28 -13.45 -2.28
CA SER A 88 14.03 -13.74 -3.52
C SER A 88 14.64 -12.47 -4.11
N PRO A 89 15.89 -12.53 -4.62
CA PRO A 89 16.53 -11.38 -5.28
C PRO A 89 15.94 -11.04 -6.66
N ASN A 90 15.06 -11.87 -7.20
CA ASN A 90 14.49 -11.65 -8.53
C ASN A 90 12.98 -11.39 -8.50
N THR A 91 12.34 -11.48 -7.33
CA THR A 91 10.88 -11.44 -7.20
C THR A 91 10.54 -11.02 -5.78
N SER A 92 9.84 -9.89 -5.61
CA SER A 92 9.31 -9.46 -4.33
C SER A 92 7.91 -10.06 -4.09
N SER A 93 7.52 -10.19 -2.83
CA SER A 93 6.16 -10.58 -2.42
C SER A 93 5.45 -9.39 -1.80
N GLN A 94 4.25 -9.05 -2.26
CA GLN A 94 3.45 -7.98 -1.65
C GLN A 94 2.82 -8.46 -0.35
N VAL A 95 2.83 -7.62 0.68
CA VAL A 95 2.13 -7.85 1.95
C VAL A 95 1.25 -6.65 2.26
N THR A 96 -0.06 -6.89 2.42
CA THR A 96 -1.07 -5.88 2.74
C THR A 96 -1.62 -6.14 4.14
N PHE A 97 -1.57 -5.13 5.00
CA PHE A 97 -2.21 -5.05 6.30
C PHE A 97 -3.46 -4.15 6.20
N ASP A 98 -4.19 -3.98 7.31
CA ASP A 98 -5.33 -3.05 7.35
C ASP A 98 -4.90 -1.56 7.36
N ASP A 99 -3.64 -1.26 7.70
CA ASP A 99 -3.06 0.08 7.81
C ASP A 99 -2.09 0.44 6.68
N GLY A 100 -1.87 -0.46 5.70
CA GLY A 100 -1.06 -0.18 4.52
C GLY A 100 -0.48 -1.43 3.86
N ALA A 101 0.34 -1.21 2.83
CA ALA A 101 1.02 -2.28 2.09
C ALA A 101 2.52 -2.03 1.97
N THR A 102 3.29 -3.11 1.95
CA THR A 102 4.73 -3.12 1.71
C THR A 102 5.12 -4.39 0.96
N GLU A 103 6.41 -4.61 0.72
CA GLU A 103 6.90 -5.80 0.05
C GLU A 103 8.07 -6.47 0.79
N VAL A 104 8.15 -7.79 0.66
CA VAL A 104 9.33 -8.57 1.04
C VAL A 104 10.25 -8.64 -0.17
N ALA A 105 11.38 -7.95 -0.10
CA ALA A 105 12.39 -7.93 -1.16
C ALA A 105 13.78 -8.32 -0.61
N VAL A 106 14.74 -8.53 -1.51
CA VAL A 106 16.14 -8.78 -1.13
C VAL A 106 17.03 -7.65 -1.64
N GLU A 107 17.67 -6.96 -0.71
CA GLU A 107 18.64 -5.90 -0.99
C GLU A 107 20.05 -6.37 -0.61
N GLY A 108 20.82 -6.77 -1.62
CA GLY A 108 22.13 -7.38 -1.40
C GLY A 108 22.03 -8.72 -0.67
N SER A 109 22.39 -8.75 0.62
CA SER A 109 22.27 -9.94 1.49
C SER A 109 21.19 -9.80 2.57
N GLN A 110 20.48 -8.69 2.59
CA GLN A 110 19.45 -8.35 3.57
C GLN A 110 18.06 -8.61 3.00
N ILE A 111 17.10 -8.88 3.87
CA ILE A 111 15.68 -8.81 3.50
C ILE A 111 15.22 -7.38 3.79
N SER A 112 14.57 -6.75 2.81
CA SER A 112 13.94 -5.45 2.95
C SER A 112 12.44 -5.65 3.16
N PHE A 113 11.86 -4.97 4.15
CA PHE A 113 10.44 -5.03 4.47
C PHE A 113 10.00 -3.79 5.24
N GLY A 114 9.01 -3.05 4.74
CA GLY A 114 8.45 -1.87 5.42
C GLY A 114 9.48 -0.79 5.74
N GLY A 115 10.43 -0.53 4.84
CA GLY A 115 11.54 0.41 5.06
C GLY A 115 12.62 -0.07 6.04
N GLN A 116 12.54 -1.31 6.51
CA GLN A 116 13.54 -1.92 7.40
C GLN A 116 14.41 -2.92 6.64
N LEU A 117 15.68 -3.02 7.04
CA LEU A 117 16.62 -4.01 6.54
C LEU A 117 16.95 -5.02 7.63
N PHE A 118 16.77 -6.31 7.34
CA PHE A 118 16.99 -7.41 8.27
C PHE A 118 18.28 -8.14 7.92
N ASP A 119 19.24 -8.18 8.84
CA ASP A 119 20.34 -9.15 8.85
C ASP A 119 19.84 -10.53 9.32
N PRO A 120 20.58 -11.63 9.03
CA PRO A 120 20.17 -12.96 9.45
C PRO A 120 19.97 -13.06 10.97
N GLY A 121 18.74 -13.39 11.39
CA GLY A 121 18.36 -13.50 12.81
C GLY A 121 17.86 -12.21 13.44
N ASP A 122 17.74 -11.11 12.69
CA ASP A 122 17.15 -9.87 13.18
C ASP A 122 15.66 -10.02 13.42
N GLU A 123 15.21 -9.36 14.50
CA GLU A 123 13.82 -9.30 14.94
C GLU A 123 13.45 -7.84 15.21
N ILE A 124 12.28 -7.42 14.74
CA ILE A 124 11.72 -6.09 14.93
C ILE A 124 10.33 -6.22 15.56
N ASP A 125 10.10 -5.45 16.62
CA ASP A 125 8.80 -5.29 17.27
C ASP A 125 7.99 -4.21 16.53
N GLY A 126 6.94 -4.62 15.80
CA GLY A 126 6.12 -3.73 14.98
C GLY A 126 5.31 -2.72 15.81
N ALA A 127 5.06 -2.99 17.09
CA ALA A 127 4.40 -2.04 17.99
C ALA A 127 5.32 -0.87 18.38
N THR A 128 6.64 -1.04 18.30
CA THR A 128 7.63 0.00 18.64
C THR A 128 8.42 0.54 17.45
N THR A 129 8.43 -0.19 16.34
CA THR A 129 9.11 0.17 15.10
C THR A 129 8.08 0.15 13.97
N PRO A 130 7.46 1.31 13.67
CA PRO A 130 6.50 1.39 12.59
C PRO A 130 7.13 0.98 11.26
N LEU A 131 6.39 0.21 10.46
CA LEU A 131 6.74 0.01 9.07
C LEU A 131 6.48 1.29 8.28
N VAL A 132 7.27 1.50 7.24
CA VAL A 132 7.00 2.47 6.19
C VAL A 132 6.25 1.74 5.08
N PHE A 133 5.02 2.15 4.84
CA PHE A 133 4.22 1.70 3.72
C PHE A 133 4.43 2.63 2.53
N GLY A 134 4.49 2.07 1.33
CA GLY A 134 4.97 2.79 0.14
C GLY A 134 6.48 2.96 0.11
N ASN A 135 7.02 3.23 -1.08
CA ASN A 135 8.41 3.62 -1.25
C ASN A 135 8.68 4.85 -0.36
N GLU A 136 9.90 5.01 0.17
CA GLU A 136 10.24 6.18 1.00
C GLU A 136 9.70 7.45 0.34
N ILE A 137 8.79 8.16 1.02
CA ILE A 137 8.33 9.47 0.59
C ILE A 137 9.56 10.36 0.49
N GLU A 138 10.05 10.58 -0.73
CA GLU A 138 11.27 11.33 -0.99
C GLU A 138 11.08 12.81 -0.61
N GLY A 139 9.83 13.28 -0.56
CA GLY A 139 9.52 14.60 -0.03
C GLY A 139 8.03 14.91 0.13
N THR A 140 7.76 15.93 0.94
CA THR A 140 6.47 16.62 0.93
C THR A 140 6.51 17.72 -0.12
N GLN A 141 5.61 17.67 -1.09
CA GLN A 141 5.44 18.70 -2.12
C GLN A 141 4.19 19.53 -1.82
N SER A 142 4.33 20.85 -1.70
CA SER A 142 3.17 21.74 -1.60
C SER A 142 2.68 22.11 -3.00
N LEU A 143 1.41 21.88 -3.27
CA LEU A 143 0.76 22.23 -4.54
C LEU A 143 0.41 23.72 -4.59
N ASP A 144 0.16 24.35 -3.44
CA ASP A 144 -0.02 25.81 -3.28
C ASP A 144 1.14 26.61 -3.91
N GLU A 145 2.36 26.08 -3.85
CA GLU A 145 3.56 26.75 -4.35
C GLU A 145 3.76 26.61 -5.87
N LEU A 146 3.15 25.61 -6.51
CA LEU A 146 3.18 25.45 -7.96
C LEU A 146 2.33 26.54 -8.63
N GLY A 147 1.22 26.92 -7.98
CA GLY A 147 0.37 28.03 -8.39
C GLY A 147 -0.67 27.63 -9.44
N GLY A 148 -0.98 28.57 -10.33
CA GLY A 148 -2.07 28.44 -11.31
C GLY A 148 -3.38 29.08 -10.86
N THR A 149 -4.39 29.00 -11.72
CA THR A 149 -5.78 29.31 -11.37
C THR A 149 -6.64 28.29 -12.10
N VAL A 150 -7.82 27.95 -11.59
CA VAL A 150 -8.76 27.03 -12.27
C VAL A 150 -9.11 27.49 -13.70
N THR A 151 -8.99 28.79 -13.99
CA THR A 151 -9.21 29.36 -15.33
C THR A 151 -7.96 29.46 -16.20
N GLY A 152 -6.78 29.17 -15.64
CA GLY A 152 -5.49 29.19 -16.31
C GLY A 152 -5.08 27.80 -16.81
N ALA A 153 -3.91 27.73 -17.46
CA ALA A 153 -3.27 26.44 -17.70
C ALA A 153 -2.95 25.77 -16.35
N ALA A 154 -3.05 24.45 -16.30
CA ALA A 154 -2.58 23.70 -15.15
C ALA A 154 -1.05 23.75 -15.10
N GLU A 155 -0.51 23.76 -13.89
CA GLU A 155 0.91 23.51 -13.66
C GLU A 155 1.13 22.00 -13.59
N GLU A 156 2.22 21.52 -14.18
CA GLU A 156 2.49 20.08 -14.33
C GLU A 156 3.53 19.62 -13.29
N PHE A 157 3.31 18.45 -12.68
CA PHE A 157 4.25 17.79 -11.78
C PHE A 157 4.43 16.32 -12.18
N ASP A 158 5.68 15.83 -12.23
CA ASP A 158 6.01 14.44 -12.59
C ASP A 158 6.40 13.66 -11.32
N ALA A 159 5.53 12.74 -10.92
CA ALA A 159 5.70 11.84 -9.78
C ALA A 159 6.19 10.44 -10.20
N SER A 160 6.56 10.22 -11.46
CA SER A 160 6.82 8.86 -11.98
C SER A 160 8.09 8.18 -11.46
N THR A 161 8.95 8.88 -10.75
CA THR A 161 10.26 8.35 -10.29
C THR A 161 10.40 8.21 -8.78
N ASP A 162 9.66 9.01 -8.01
CA ASP A 162 9.84 9.16 -6.57
C ASP A 162 8.47 9.13 -5.88
N SER A 163 8.43 8.85 -4.57
CA SER A 163 7.20 8.88 -3.77
C SER A 163 6.99 10.25 -3.12
N PHE A 164 5.75 10.74 -3.13
CA PHE A 164 5.41 12.08 -2.64
C PHE A 164 4.22 12.10 -1.68
N ILE A 165 4.31 12.96 -0.66
CA ILE A 165 3.13 13.52 -0.01
C ILE A 165 2.85 14.90 -0.63
N PHE A 166 1.81 15.00 -1.43
CA PHE A 166 1.28 16.25 -1.90
C PHE A 166 0.42 16.91 -0.82
N THR A 167 0.63 18.19 -0.58
CA THR A 167 -0.21 18.99 0.33
C THR A 167 -0.84 20.15 -0.43
N ASP A 168 -2.13 20.35 -0.23
CA ASP A 168 -2.88 21.41 -0.91
C ASP A 168 -3.89 22.05 0.04
N SER A 169 -3.91 23.38 0.10
CA SER A 169 -4.80 24.13 0.98
C SER A 169 -5.92 24.80 0.21
N VAL A 170 -7.13 24.69 0.74
CA VAL A 170 -8.30 25.41 0.20
C VAL A 170 -8.15 26.94 0.22
N ASP A 171 -7.27 27.46 1.09
CA ASP A 171 -6.98 28.89 1.16
C ASP A 171 -6.21 29.41 -0.07
N THR A 172 -5.56 28.51 -0.83
CA THR A 172 -4.71 28.86 -1.98
C THR A 172 -5.20 28.15 -3.26
N PRO A 173 -6.16 28.74 -4.00
CA PRO A 173 -6.68 28.17 -5.24
C PRO A 173 -5.59 27.89 -6.27
N ASN A 174 -5.55 26.68 -6.79
CA ASN A 174 -4.58 26.25 -7.79
C ASN A 174 -5.24 25.38 -8.89
N ASN A 175 -4.43 24.99 -9.88
CA ASN A 175 -4.82 24.03 -10.90
C ASN A 175 -3.57 23.24 -11.28
N VAL A 176 -3.50 21.97 -10.89
CA VAL A 176 -2.31 21.13 -11.02
C VAL A 176 -2.64 19.83 -11.75
N GLU A 177 -1.75 19.40 -12.64
CA GLU A 177 -1.75 18.09 -13.29
C GLU A 177 -0.56 17.27 -12.76
N ILE A 178 -0.81 16.08 -12.22
CA ILE A 178 0.20 15.17 -11.68
C ILE A 178 0.29 13.95 -12.60
N PHE A 179 1.48 13.68 -13.11
CA PHE A 179 1.80 12.51 -13.93
C PHE A 179 2.45 11.44 -13.05
N GLY A 180 2.17 10.17 -13.34
CA GLY A 180 2.86 9.06 -12.68
C GLY A 180 2.48 8.84 -11.22
N PHE A 181 1.35 9.40 -10.76
CA PHE A 181 0.84 9.17 -9.41
C PHE A 181 0.61 7.66 -9.18
N GLY A 182 1.34 7.08 -8.24
CA GLY A 182 1.41 5.65 -7.96
C GLY A 182 0.80 5.27 -6.61
N ASN A 183 0.90 3.99 -6.25
CA ASN A 183 0.47 3.45 -4.96
C ASN A 183 1.35 3.84 -3.77
N ASP A 184 2.44 4.53 -4.05
CA ASP A 184 3.39 5.08 -3.10
C ASP A 184 3.20 6.57 -2.85
N ASP A 185 2.24 7.21 -3.50
CA ASP A 185 1.94 8.63 -3.29
C ASP A 185 0.78 8.87 -2.32
N GLN A 186 0.66 10.11 -1.84
CA GLN A 186 -0.50 10.56 -1.07
C GLN A 186 -0.83 12.02 -1.36
N ILE A 187 -2.12 12.37 -1.36
CA ILE A 187 -2.60 13.75 -1.42
C ILE A 187 -3.30 14.09 -0.10
N SER A 188 -2.82 15.13 0.59
CA SER A 188 -3.43 15.67 1.81
C SER A 188 -4.09 17.02 1.52
N LEU A 189 -5.42 17.05 1.53
CA LEU A 189 -6.23 18.25 1.33
C LEU A 189 -6.50 18.94 2.67
N GLN A 190 -6.14 20.22 2.78
CA GLN A 190 -6.22 20.99 4.03
C GLN A 190 -7.40 21.96 4.02
N GLY A 191 -8.12 22.00 5.15
CA GLY A 191 -9.22 22.95 5.34
C GLY A 191 -10.54 22.55 4.64
N VAL A 192 -10.59 21.35 4.07
CA VAL A 192 -11.80 20.74 3.50
C VAL A 192 -12.08 19.39 4.14
N THR A 193 -13.32 18.94 4.01
CA THR A 193 -13.76 17.58 4.28
C THR A 193 -14.10 16.86 2.99
N GLN A 194 -14.37 15.56 3.05
CA GLN A 194 -14.78 14.79 1.88
C GLN A 194 -16.04 15.33 1.18
N ASP A 195 -16.98 15.90 1.94
CA ASP A 195 -18.21 16.49 1.40
C ASP A 195 -17.94 17.74 0.54
N ASP A 196 -16.76 18.34 0.70
CA ASP A 196 -16.32 19.55 0.00
C ASP A 196 -15.55 19.23 -1.30
N VAL A 197 -15.29 17.94 -1.57
CA VAL A 197 -14.55 17.50 -2.77
C VAL A 197 -15.48 16.87 -3.80
N SER A 198 -15.42 17.39 -5.01
CA SER A 198 -15.99 16.77 -6.19
C SER A 198 -14.96 15.86 -6.85
N PHE A 199 -15.35 14.60 -7.06
CA PHE A 199 -14.56 13.58 -7.74
C PHE A 199 -15.10 13.34 -9.15
N GLN A 200 -14.23 13.29 -10.15
CA GLN A 200 -14.59 12.94 -11.52
C GLN A 200 -13.49 12.12 -12.20
N GLU A 201 -13.89 11.07 -12.91
CA GLU A 201 -13.02 10.42 -13.91
C GLU A 201 -13.49 10.77 -15.32
N SER A 202 -12.57 11.21 -16.19
CA SER A 202 -12.86 11.48 -17.60
C SER A 202 -11.60 11.31 -18.44
N ASP A 203 -11.78 10.78 -19.65
CA ASP A 203 -10.72 10.69 -20.67
C ASP A 203 -9.41 10.00 -20.22
N GLY A 204 -9.50 9.09 -19.24
CA GLY A 204 -8.34 8.38 -18.70
C GLY A 204 -7.69 9.05 -17.49
N ASN A 205 -8.26 10.13 -16.98
CA ASN A 205 -7.74 10.89 -15.85
C ASN A 205 -8.72 10.90 -14.68
N THR A 206 -8.19 11.11 -13.48
CA THR A 206 -8.95 11.35 -12.25
C THR A 206 -8.79 12.80 -11.83
N GLN A 207 -9.88 13.49 -11.48
CA GLN A 207 -9.87 14.91 -11.11
C GLN A 207 -10.56 15.10 -9.75
N PHE A 208 -9.93 15.91 -8.90
CA PHE A 208 -10.47 16.40 -7.64
C PHE A 208 -10.64 17.91 -7.74
N ASP A 209 -11.87 18.40 -7.60
CA ASP A 209 -12.17 19.82 -7.43
C ASP A 209 -12.64 20.03 -5.99
N PHE A 210 -12.08 20.99 -5.25
CA PHE A 210 -12.49 21.24 -3.86
C PHE A 210 -12.52 22.73 -3.51
N ASP A 211 -13.46 23.12 -2.64
CA ASP A 211 -13.61 24.46 -2.08
C ASP A 211 -14.18 24.42 -0.66
N ASP A 212 -14.08 25.50 0.12
CA ASP A 212 -14.65 25.61 1.47
C ASP A 212 -16.05 26.27 1.48
N GLY A 213 -16.71 26.31 0.32
CA GLY A 213 -17.96 27.04 0.09
C GLY A 213 -17.78 28.55 -0.09
N SER A 214 -16.56 29.09 -0.06
CA SER A 214 -16.29 30.51 -0.36
C SER A 214 -16.25 30.84 -1.86
N GLY A 215 -16.24 29.82 -2.72
CA GLY A 215 -16.22 29.92 -4.18
C GLY A 215 -14.81 29.99 -4.80
N SER A 216 -13.78 29.77 -3.99
CA SER A 216 -12.39 29.58 -4.38
C SER A 216 -12.12 28.08 -4.56
N VAL A 217 -11.96 27.63 -5.80
CA VAL A 217 -11.80 26.20 -6.13
C VAL A 217 -10.32 25.90 -6.39
N SER A 218 -9.81 24.83 -5.81
CA SER A 218 -8.57 24.17 -6.24
C SER A 218 -8.89 22.95 -7.10
N ARG A 219 -8.01 22.64 -8.06
CA ARG A 219 -8.17 21.49 -8.96
C ARG A 219 -6.87 20.71 -9.02
N ILE A 220 -6.95 19.41 -8.73
CA ILE A 220 -5.87 18.46 -8.94
C ILE A 220 -6.35 17.42 -9.95
N THR A 221 -5.57 17.19 -11.00
CA THR A 221 -5.85 16.17 -12.01
C THR A 221 -4.71 15.15 -12.03
N LEU A 222 -5.01 13.89 -11.81
CA LEU A 222 -4.09 12.77 -11.95
C LEU A 222 -4.18 12.24 -13.38
N ILE A 223 -3.09 12.38 -14.12
CA ILE A 223 -3.01 12.01 -15.53
C ILE A 223 -2.77 10.52 -15.67
N ASP A 224 -3.52 9.87 -16.57
CA ASP A 224 -3.50 8.42 -16.83
C ASP A 224 -3.88 7.55 -15.60
N VAL A 225 -4.56 8.14 -14.62
CA VAL A 225 -5.07 7.44 -13.42
C VAL A 225 -6.57 7.23 -13.57
N THR A 226 -7.01 5.96 -13.56
CA THR A 226 -8.42 5.58 -13.50
C THR A 226 -8.62 4.37 -12.60
N THR A 227 -9.55 4.49 -11.66
CA THR A 227 -9.91 3.44 -10.69
C THR A 227 -11.28 2.83 -10.99
N GLY A 228 -12.12 3.53 -11.76
CA GLY A 228 -13.53 3.19 -11.90
C GLY A 228 -14.34 3.51 -10.62
N ALA A 229 -13.75 4.28 -9.71
CA ALA A 229 -14.41 4.73 -8.50
C ALA A 229 -15.48 5.79 -8.78
N PHE A 230 -16.35 5.98 -7.80
CA PHE A 230 -17.40 7.02 -7.84
C PHE A 230 -17.19 8.08 -6.75
N GLY A 231 -16.02 8.10 -6.10
CA GLY A 231 -15.68 8.99 -5.00
C GLY A 231 -14.35 8.60 -4.35
N ILE A 232 -13.90 9.41 -3.40
CA ILE A 232 -12.59 9.27 -2.73
C ILE A 232 -12.43 7.93 -2.02
N ASP A 233 -13.42 7.44 -1.28
CA ASP A 233 -13.33 6.13 -0.62
C ASP A 233 -13.05 5.01 -1.62
N GLY A 234 -13.73 5.03 -2.77
CA GLY A 234 -13.51 4.03 -3.82
C GLY A 234 -12.17 4.20 -4.55
N PHE A 235 -11.62 5.41 -4.57
CA PHE A 235 -10.29 5.67 -5.11
C PHE A 235 -9.22 5.08 -4.18
N ASN A 236 -9.31 5.36 -2.87
CA ASN A 236 -8.39 4.85 -1.84
C ASN A 236 -8.49 3.32 -1.64
N ASP A 237 -9.59 2.69 -2.03
CA ASP A 237 -9.70 1.22 -2.05
C ASP A 237 -8.83 0.55 -3.15
N SER A 238 -8.27 1.33 -4.09
CA SER A 238 -7.43 0.84 -5.18
C SER A 238 -6.04 0.44 -4.68
N PRO A 239 -5.55 -0.78 -4.93
CA PRO A 239 -4.19 -1.17 -4.57
C PRO A 239 -3.12 -0.57 -5.51
N ASP A 240 -3.55 -0.02 -6.66
CA ASP A 240 -2.67 0.45 -7.73
C ASP A 240 -2.31 1.95 -7.58
N PHE A 241 -3.01 2.69 -6.71
CA PHE A 241 -2.81 4.12 -6.52
C PHE A 241 -2.80 4.48 -5.04
N GLY A 242 -2.21 5.63 -4.74
CA GLY A 242 -2.05 6.16 -3.42
C GLY A 242 -3.34 6.72 -2.83
N ASP A 243 -3.24 7.31 -1.65
CA ASP A 243 -4.40 7.77 -0.89
C ASP A 243 -4.67 9.27 -1.05
N VAL A 244 -5.95 9.64 -0.96
CA VAL A 244 -6.38 11.01 -0.70
C VAL A 244 -6.90 11.11 0.74
N VAL A 245 -6.30 12.00 1.53
CA VAL A 245 -6.60 12.22 2.95
C VAL A 245 -6.93 13.69 3.25
N PHE A 246 -7.52 13.95 4.41
CA PHE A 246 -7.97 15.27 4.85
C PHE A 246 -7.28 15.70 6.14
N ALA A 247 -6.86 16.97 6.23
CA ALA A 247 -6.13 17.53 7.37
C ALA A 247 -6.67 18.88 7.87
#